data_AF-L1NUM6-F1
#
_entry.id   AF-L1NUM6-F1
#
_cell.length_a   1.000
_cell.length_b   1.000
_cell.length_c   1.000
_cell.angle_alpha   90.00
_cell.angle_beta   90.00
_cell.angle_gamma   90.00
#
_symmetry.space_group_name_H-M   'P 1'
#
loop_
_entity.id
_entity.type
_entity.pdbx_description
1 polymer ?
#
loop_
_entity_poly.entity_id
_entity_poly.type
_entity_poly.pdbx_seq_one_letter_code
_entity_poly.pdbx_strand_id
1 'polypeptide(L)'
;MRKILLYIVVLTINHMMAQENKNSLKDTIMFEKFDFNLWNTRYKDFEKDPKYGGYYKLKDGSSFRPIYGGKGYIFYEVIPPLPAYYHYFYDYYENGNLK
;
A
#
# COMPACT_ATOMS: atom_id res chain seq x y z
N MET A 1 -18.15 -39.11 -11.75
CA MET A 1 -17.76 -38.25 -12.89
C MET A 1 -18.26 -36.81 -12.76
N ARG A 2 -19.58 -36.54 -12.76
CA ARG A 2 -20.14 -35.16 -12.72
C ARG A 2 -19.75 -34.32 -11.50
N LYS A 3 -19.64 -34.93 -10.30
CA LYS A 3 -19.26 -34.23 -9.05
C LYS A 3 -17.78 -33.79 -9.02
N ILE A 4 -16.89 -34.59 -9.61
CA ILE A 4 -15.45 -34.28 -9.67
C ILE A 4 -15.23 -33.12 -10.64
N LEU A 5 -15.93 -33.12 -11.77
CA LEU A 5 -15.86 -32.04 -12.75
C LEU A 5 -16.33 -30.70 -12.15
N LEU A 6 -17.44 -30.70 -11.40
CA LEU A 6 -17.92 -29.51 -10.69
C LEU A 6 -16.90 -28.98 -9.68
N TYR A 7 -16.21 -29.89 -8.98
CA TYR A 7 -15.21 -29.51 -7.98
C TYR A 7 -14.00 -28.82 -8.62
N ILE A 8 -13.52 -29.34 -9.75
CA ILE A 8 -12.40 -28.75 -10.50
C ILE A 8 -12.77 -27.36 -11.01
N VAL A 9 -13.98 -27.20 -11.57
CA VAL A 9 -14.47 -25.90 -12.07
C VAL A 9 -14.52 -24.85 -10.96
N VAL A 10 -15.07 -25.20 -9.79
CA VAL A 10 -15.12 -24.30 -8.63
C VAL A 10 -13.71 -23.93 -8.15
N LEU A 11 -12.78 -24.91 -8.11
CA LEU A 11 -11.39 -24.64 -7.75
C LEU A 11 -10.72 -23.66 -8.72
N THR A 12 -10.92 -23.84 -10.03
CA THR A 12 -10.34 -22.97 -11.05
C THR A 12 -10.89 -21.55 -11.00
N ILE A 13 -12.20 -21.38 -10.78
CA ILE A 13 -12.83 -20.06 -10.63
C ILE A 13 -12.28 -19.35 -9.38
N ASN A 14 -12.20 -20.05 -8.24
CA ASN A 14 -11.65 -19.48 -7.02
C ASN A 14 -10.17 -19.07 -7.17
N HIS A 15 -9.38 -19.86 -7.90
CA HIS A 15 -7.99 -19.54 -8.17
C HIS A 15 -7.86 -18.31 -9.09
N MET A 16 -8.70 -18.19 -10.12
CA MET A 16 -8.72 -17.03 -11.02
C MET A 16 -9.12 -15.76 -10.27
N MET A 17 -10.19 -15.81 -9.47
CA MET A 17 -10.65 -14.68 -8.65
C MET A 17 -9.59 -14.24 -7.61
N ALA A 18 -8.85 -15.19 -7.01
CA ALA A 18 -7.76 -14.87 -6.10
C ALA A 18 -6.55 -14.22 -6.80
N GLN A 19 -6.29 -14.60 -8.06
CA GLN A 19 -5.21 -14.06 -8.87
C GLN A 19 -5.55 -12.66 -9.42
N GLU A 20 -6.79 -12.44 -9.85
CA GLU A 20 -7.29 -11.12 -10.25
C GLU A 20 -7.32 -10.13 -9.07
N ASN A 21 -7.75 -10.57 -7.88
CA ASN A 21 -7.69 -9.74 -6.66
C ASN A 21 -6.26 -9.36 -6.28
N LYS A 22 -5.27 -10.24 -6.47
CA LYS A 22 -3.84 -9.91 -6.23
C LYS A 22 -3.30 -8.86 -7.21
N ASN A 23 -3.76 -8.88 -8.46
CA ASN A 23 -3.35 -7.91 -9.47
C ASN A 23 -4.09 -6.57 -9.32
N SER A 24 -5.38 -6.60 -8.97
CA SER A 24 -6.15 -5.40 -8.64
C SER A 24 -5.59 -4.65 -7.41
N LEU A 25 -5.08 -5.37 -6.41
CA LEU A 25 -4.47 -4.77 -5.23
C LEU A 25 -3.17 -3.99 -5.53
N LYS A 26 -2.38 -4.43 -6.53
CA LYS A 26 -1.19 -3.72 -6.98
C LYS A 26 -1.50 -2.37 -7.62
N ASP A 27 -2.65 -2.26 -8.28
CA ASP A 27 -3.03 -1.05 -9.02
C ASP A 27 -3.84 -0.06 -8.17
N THR A 28 -4.35 -0.48 -7.01
CA THR A 28 -5.25 0.35 -6.19
C THR A 28 -4.57 0.96 -4.97
N ILE A 29 -3.51 0.36 -4.42
CA ILE A 29 -2.73 0.96 -3.33
C ILE A 29 -1.61 1.81 -3.95
N MET A 30 -2.02 2.80 -4.72
CA MET A 30 -1.16 3.94 -5.02
C MET A 30 -1.35 4.90 -3.85
N PHE A 31 -0.39 4.90 -2.92
CA PHE A 31 -0.17 6.11 -2.13
C PHE A 31 0.00 7.22 -3.16
N GLU A 32 -0.99 8.12 -3.29
CA GLU A 32 -1.00 9.14 -4.33
C GLU A 32 0.38 9.80 -4.36
N LYS A 33 0.93 9.92 -5.57
CA LYS A 33 2.26 10.44 -5.88
C LYS A 33 2.73 11.44 -4.83
N PHE A 34 3.83 11.11 -4.14
CA PHE A 34 4.37 11.92 -3.06
C PHE A 34 4.46 13.41 -3.40
N ASP A 35 3.95 14.24 -2.50
CA ASP A 35 4.09 15.69 -2.53
C ASP A 35 5.24 16.11 -1.59
N PHE A 36 6.33 16.63 -2.16
CA PHE A 36 7.48 17.11 -1.37
C PHE A 36 7.11 18.28 -0.45
N ASN A 37 6.04 19.03 -0.75
CA ASN A 37 5.54 20.06 0.16
C ASN A 37 5.00 19.47 1.47
N LEU A 38 4.46 18.25 1.41
CA LEU A 38 3.91 17.52 2.54
C LEU A 38 4.98 17.14 3.57
N TRP A 39 6.20 16.84 3.09
CA TRP A 39 7.37 16.67 3.96
C TRP A 39 7.73 17.96 4.69
N ASN A 40 7.73 19.10 3.98
CA ASN A 40 8.06 20.40 4.56
C ASN A 40 7.04 20.86 5.61
N THR A 41 5.76 20.48 5.46
CA THR A 41 4.72 20.76 6.47
C THR A 41 4.73 19.77 7.64
N ARG A 42 5.63 18.78 7.63
CA ARG A 42 5.69 17.68 8.62
C ARG A 42 4.35 16.98 8.81
N TYR A 43 3.56 16.86 7.73
CA TYR A 43 2.27 16.16 7.75
C TYR A 43 1.31 16.71 8.81
N LYS A 44 1.35 18.03 9.08
CA LYS A 44 0.57 18.67 10.15
C LYS A 44 -0.95 18.42 10.07
N ASP A 45 -1.45 18.20 8.85
CA ASP A 45 -2.88 18.01 8.56
C ASP A 45 -3.30 16.53 8.63
N PHE A 46 -2.37 15.64 9.00
CA PHE A 46 -2.61 14.20 9.14
C PHE A 46 -2.69 13.81 10.62
N GLU A 47 -3.69 12.98 10.95
CA GLU A 47 -3.80 12.39 12.27
C GLU A 47 -2.72 11.35 12.50
N LYS A 48 -2.14 11.32 13.70
CA LYS A 48 -1.22 10.25 14.10
C LYS A 48 -1.98 8.96 14.36
N ASP A 49 -1.41 7.83 13.95
CA ASP A 49 -1.97 6.53 14.27
C ASP A 49 -1.56 6.10 15.70
N PRO A 50 -2.51 5.94 16.65
CA PRO A 50 -2.18 5.48 18.00
C PRO A 50 -1.74 4.02 18.04
N LYS A 51 -2.07 3.22 17.01
CA LYS A 51 -1.70 1.79 16.93
C LYS A 51 -0.23 1.61 16.55
N TYR A 52 0.30 2.54 15.75
CA TYR A 52 1.64 2.45 15.19
C TYR A 52 2.43 3.73 15.47
N GLY A 53 3.40 3.63 16.39
CA GLY A 53 4.21 4.79 16.79
C GLY A 53 4.94 5.44 15.61
N GLY A 54 4.70 6.73 15.39
CA GLY A 54 5.34 7.51 14.31
C GLY A 54 4.64 7.40 12.95
N TYR A 55 3.47 6.76 12.88
CA TYR A 55 2.66 6.68 11.67
C TYR A 55 1.55 7.72 11.68
N TYR A 56 1.08 8.03 10.49
CA TYR A 56 -0.08 8.87 10.20
C TYR A 56 -1.18 8.02 9.56
N LYS A 57 -2.45 8.37 9.82
CA LYS A 57 -3.59 7.67 9.23
C LYS A 57 -3.96 8.24 7.86
N LEU A 58 -4.35 7.34 6.97
CA LEU A 58 -4.98 7.66 5.69
C LEU A 58 -6.50 7.44 5.79
N LYS A 59 -7.23 8.08 4.87
CA LYS A 59 -8.70 8.04 4.83
C LYS A 59 -9.25 6.64 4.51
N ASP A 60 -8.46 5.82 3.83
CA ASP A 60 -8.80 4.43 3.48
C ASP A 60 -8.57 3.45 4.64
N GLY A 61 -8.10 3.93 5.79
CA GLY A 61 -7.76 3.10 6.96
C GLY A 61 -6.34 2.52 6.93
N SER A 62 -5.55 2.82 5.90
CA SER A 62 -4.12 2.55 5.89
C SER A 62 -3.37 3.49 6.84
N SER A 63 -2.14 3.14 7.18
CA SER A 63 -1.23 3.97 7.97
C SER A 63 0.09 4.13 7.22
N PHE A 64 0.71 5.31 7.25
CA PHE A 64 2.03 5.51 6.65
C PHE A 64 3.01 6.20 7.57
N ARG A 65 4.29 5.95 7.35
CA ARG A 65 5.38 6.63 8.01
C ARG A 65 6.37 7.16 6.97
N PRO A 66 6.60 8.48 6.94
CA PRO A 66 7.66 9.09 6.15
C PRO A 66 9.00 8.97 6.89
N ILE A 67 10.07 8.66 6.17
CA ILE A 67 11.43 8.54 6.68
C ILE A 67 12.36 9.32 5.75
N TYR A 68 13.26 10.11 6.33
CA TYR A 68 14.30 10.77 5.56
C TYR A 68 15.26 9.71 5.01
N GLY A 69 15.22 9.49 3.70
CA GLY A 69 16.10 8.54 3.04
C GLY A 69 17.52 9.08 2.86
N GLY A 70 17.65 10.38 2.64
CA GLY A 70 18.93 11.01 2.36
C GLY A 70 18.75 12.20 1.43
N LYS A 71 19.84 12.68 0.84
CA LYS A 71 19.79 13.82 -0.06
C LYS A 71 19.00 13.47 -1.32
N GLY A 72 17.83 14.09 -1.47
CA GLY A 72 16.99 14.01 -2.67
C GLY A 72 16.03 12.83 -2.73
N TYR A 73 15.80 12.10 -1.61
CA TYR A 73 14.73 11.11 -1.57
C TYR A 73 14.09 10.94 -0.18
N ILE A 74 12.79 10.65 -0.19
CA ILE A 74 11.96 10.32 0.97
C ILE A 74 11.45 8.90 0.80
N PHE A 75 11.55 8.13 1.88
CA PHE A 75 11.05 6.76 1.97
C PHE A 75 9.72 6.74 2.72
N TYR A 76 8.76 5.99 2.22
CA TYR A 76 7.50 5.72 2.91
C TYR A 76 7.33 4.24 3.18
N GLU A 77 7.03 3.93 4.43
CA GLU A 77 6.45 2.66 4.83
C GLU A 77 4.94 2.83 4.94
N VAL A 78 4.16 2.00 4.23
CA VAL A 78 2.69 2.01 4.25
C VAL A 78 2.18 0.65 4.71
N ILE A 79 1.36 0.68 5.76
CA ILE A 79 0.63 -0.46 6.30
C ILE A 79 -0.81 -0.36 5.79
N PRO A 80 -1.28 -1.27 4.92
CA PRO A 80 -2.66 -1.27 4.47
C PRO A 80 -3.64 -1.59 5.61
N PRO A 81 -4.95 -1.30 5.44
CA PRO A 81 -5.94 -1.68 6.42
C PRO A 81 -5.95 -3.20 6.64
N LEU A 82 -6.35 -3.60 7.86
CA LEU A 82 -6.57 -5.01 8.16
C LEU A 82 -7.60 -5.62 7.19
N PRO A 83 -7.45 -6.89 6.79
CA PRO A 83 -6.53 -7.89 7.35
C PRO A 83 -5.19 -8.02 6.61
N ALA A 84 -4.64 -6.94 6.03
CA ALA A 84 -3.32 -7.02 5.39
C ALA A 84 -2.21 -7.36 6.40
N TYR A 85 -1.29 -8.25 6.00
CA TYR A 85 -0.11 -8.69 6.77
C TYR A 85 1.21 -8.37 6.05
N TYR A 86 1.20 -7.41 5.14
CA TYR A 86 2.35 -6.98 4.36
C TYR A 86 2.42 -5.45 4.41
N HIS A 87 3.61 -4.89 4.19
CA HIS A 87 3.85 -3.46 4.11
C HIS A 87 4.29 -3.10 2.69
N TYR A 88 3.95 -1.91 2.22
CA TYR A 88 4.55 -1.33 1.03
C TYR A 88 5.64 -0.36 1.40
N PHE A 89 6.68 -0.34 0.58
CA PHE A 89 7.78 0.60 0.69
C PHE A 89 7.87 1.39 -0.61
N TYR A 90 7.83 2.72 -0.51
CA TYR A 90 7.93 3.61 -1.65
C TYR A 90 9.11 4.57 -1.48
N ASP A 91 10.01 4.56 -2.45
CA ASP A 91 11.08 5.54 -2.59
C ASP A 91 10.65 6.64 -3.55
N TYR A 92 10.55 7.87 -3.05
CA TYR A 92 10.25 9.03 -3.88
C TYR A 92 11.46 9.95 -3.95
N TYR A 93 11.99 10.11 -5.16
CA TYR A 93 13.09 11.00 -5.47
C TYR A 93 12.56 12.37 -5.90
N GLU A 94 13.19 13.45 -5.44
CA GLU A 94 12.80 14.85 -5.68
C GLU A 94 12.65 15.20 -7.16
N ASN A 95 13.39 14.48 -8.01
CA ASN A 95 13.41 14.67 -9.45
C ASN A 95 12.66 13.58 -10.24
N GLY A 96 11.85 12.73 -9.58
CA GLY A 96 11.05 11.71 -10.27
C GLY A 96 11.83 10.60 -10.98
N ASN A 97 13.15 10.49 -10.75
CA ASN A 97 13.94 9.41 -11.28
C ASN A 97 13.58 8.12 -10.52
N LEU A 98 12.67 7.34 -11.09
CA LEU A 98 12.56 5.90 -10.81
C LEU A 98 13.94 5.29 -11.08
N LYS A 99 14.58 4.77 -10.06
CA LYS A 99 15.74 3.88 -10.22
C LYS A 99 15.28 2.44 -10.12
#